data_AF-A0A2T6L7Z1-F1
#
_entry.id   AF-A0A2T6L7Z1-F1
#
_cell.length_a   1.000
_cell.length_b   1.000
_cell.length_c   1.000
_cell.angle_alpha   90.00
_cell.angle_beta   90.00
_cell.angle_gamma   90.00
#
_symmetry.space_group_name_H-M   'P 1'
#
loop_
_entity.id
_entity.type
_entity.pdbx_description
1 polymer ?
#
loop_
_entity_poly.entity_id
_entity_poly.type
_entity_poly.pdbx_seq_one_letter_code
_entity_poly.pdbx_strand_id
1 'polypeptide(L)' 'MLGERVHPNTGRLMGYVACEVRSGTAYVADAEELADLVWAAPDQLTDYILYGFAPIVQDYLTVTLQ' A
#
# COMPACT_ATOMS: atom_id res chain seq x y z
N MET A 1 -13.30 3.62 -2.06
CA MET A 1 -12.57 4.20 -0.92
C MET A 1 -12.68 3.24 0.24
N LEU A 2 -11.58 2.96 0.95
CA LEU A 2 -11.57 2.05 2.10
C LEU A 2 -11.79 2.83 3.40
N GLY A 3 -11.03 3.89 3.64
CA GLY A 3 -11.15 4.73 4.84
C GLY A 3 -9.87 5.52 5.09
N GLU A 4 -9.62 5.89 6.35
CA GLU A 4 -8.47 6.73 6.73
C GLU A 4 -7.79 6.27 8.03
N ARG A 5 -6.53 6.68 8.22
CA ARG A 5 -5.74 6.46 9.45
C ARG A 5 -4.77 7.63 9.66
N VAL A 6 -4.58 8.06 10.90
CA VAL A 6 -3.44 8.91 11.27
C VAL A 6 -2.18 8.04 11.38
N HIS A 7 -1.16 8.34 10.57
CA HIS A 7 0.06 7.52 10.49
C HIS A 7 0.82 7.52 11.84
N PRO A 8 1.17 6.34 12.40
CA PRO A 8 1.71 6.24 13.75
C PRO A 8 3.07 6.93 13.92
N ASN A 9 3.90 6.99 12.88
CA ASN A 9 5.22 7.62 12.96
C ASN A 9 5.21 9.12 12.64
N THR A 10 4.31 9.59 11.77
CA THR A 10 4.40 10.94 11.19
C THR A 10 3.23 11.84 11.58
N GLY A 11 2.17 11.29 12.20
CA GLY A 11 0.97 12.03 12.57
C GLY A 11 0.12 12.51 11.38
N ARG A 12 0.47 12.14 10.14
CA ARG A 12 -0.24 12.57 8.94
C ARG A 12 -1.52 11.77 8.75
N LEU A 13 -2.60 12.43 8.36
CA LEU A 13 -3.82 11.75 7.92
C LEU A 13 -3.60 11.10 6.55
N MET A 14 -3.87 9.80 6.46
CA MET A 14 -3.74 9.01 5.23
C MET A 14 -5.09 8.43 4.84
N GLY A 15 -5.53 8.70 3.62
CA GLY A 15 -6.69 8.03 3.00
C GLY A 15 -6.26 6.82 2.18
N TYR A 16 -7.06 5.75 2.21
CA TYR A 16 -6.80 4.51 1.49
C TYR A 16 -7.88 4.25 0.42
N VAL A 17 -7.45 3.90 -0.78
CA VAL A 17 -8.33 3.57 -1.92
C VAL A 17 -7.82 2.28 -2.57
N ALA A 18 -8.70 1.28 -2.67
CA ALA A 18 -8.43 0.09 -3.46
C ALA A 18 -8.73 0.36 -4.94
N CYS A 19 -7.84 -0.11 -5.81
CA CYS A 19 -7.90 0.07 -7.26
C CYS A 19 -7.52 -1.24 -7.96
N GLU A 20 -8.04 -1.42 -9.18
CA GLU A 20 -7.68 -2.52 -10.07
C GLU A 20 -6.82 -1.98 -11.22
N VAL A 21 -5.71 -2.67 -11.52
CA VAL A 21 -4.89 -2.35 -12.69
C VAL A 21 -5.62 -2.82 -13.95
N ARG A 22 -5.98 -1.88 -14.83
CA ARG A 22 -6.67 -2.21 -16.09
C ARG A 22 -5.70 -2.63 -17.21
N SER A 23 -4.55 -1.97 -17.32
CA SER A 23 -3.54 -2.24 -18.34
C SER A 23 -2.22 -1.50 -18.03
N GLY A 24 -1.14 -1.87 -18.73
CA GLY A 24 0.18 -1.24 -18.64
C GLY A 24 1.20 -2.03 -17.82
N THR A 25 2.40 -1.45 -17.67
CA THR A 25 3.49 -1.99 -16.86
C THR A 25 3.96 -0.89 -15.92
N ALA A 26 4.00 -1.18 -14.62
CA ALA A 26 4.45 -0.22 -13.62
C ALA A 26 5.98 -0.01 -13.72
N TYR A 27 6.41 1.25 -13.59
CA TYR A 27 7.82 1.64 -13.55
C TYR A 27 7.97 2.91 -12.69
N VAL A 28 9.19 3.17 -12.21
CA VAL A 28 9.53 4.42 -11.50
C VAL A 28 9.57 5.55 -12.53
N ALA A 29 8.55 6.43 -12.50
CA ALA A 29 8.44 7.56 -13.44
C ALA A 29 9.23 8.79 -12.98
N ASP A 30 9.53 8.91 -11.68
CA ASP A 30 10.30 10.00 -11.10
C ASP A 30 11.31 9.43 -10.10
N ALA A 31 12.57 9.37 -10.52
CA ALA A 31 13.67 8.79 -9.75
C ALA A 31 14.26 9.72 -8.68
N GLU A 32 13.87 11.01 -8.67
CA GLU A 32 14.29 11.93 -7.61
C GLU A 32 13.46 11.69 -6.32
N GLU A 33 12.17 11.36 -6.49
CA GLU A 33 11.24 11.13 -5.38
C GLU A 33 11.06 9.64 -5.01
N LEU A 34 11.14 8.72 -6.00
CA LEU A 34 10.92 7.28 -5.80
C LEU A 34 12.14 6.47 -6.19
N ALA A 35 12.68 5.72 -5.23
CA ALA A 35 13.88 4.90 -5.46
C ALA A 35 13.59 3.57 -6.19
N ASP A 36 12.45 2.92 -5.92
CA ASP A 36 12.12 1.61 -6.47
C ASP A 36 10.61 1.34 -6.46
N LEU A 37 10.17 0.31 -7.21
CA LEU A 37 8.79 -0.18 -7.27
C LEU A 37 8.74 -1.70 -7.44
N VAL A 38 7.90 -2.36 -6.66
CA VAL A 38 7.66 -3.81 -6.75
C VAL A 38 6.18 -4.15 -6.60
N TRP A 39 5.72 -5.16 -7.34
CA TRP A 39 4.47 -5.86 -7.04
C TRP A 39 4.75 -6.91 -5.95
N ALA A 40 4.21 -6.71 -4.76
CA ALA A 40 4.46 -7.58 -3.61
C ALA A 40 3.30 -8.55 -3.38
N ALA A 41 3.63 -9.82 -3.14
CA ALA A 41 2.70 -10.81 -2.60
C ALA A 41 2.47 -10.58 -1.10
N PRO A 42 1.37 -11.09 -0.50
CA PRO A 42 1.06 -10.85 0.91
C PRO A 42 2.17 -11.17 1.91
N ASP A 43 2.95 -12.23 1.65
CA ASP A 43 4.08 -12.68 2.46
C ASP A 43 5.32 -11.77 2.36
N GLN A 44 5.41 -10.93 1.33
CA GLN A 44 6.49 -9.96 1.15
C GLN A 44 6.18 -8.59 1.76
N LEU A 45 4.91 -8.30 2.05
CA LEU A 45 4.49 -6.95 2.49
C LEU A 45 5.08 -6.56 3.85
N THR A 46 5.35 -7.53 4.73
CA THR A 46 5.95 -7.28 6.04
C THR A 46 7.37 -6.75 5.96
N ASP A 47 8.08 -7.02 4.86
CA ASP A 47 9.46 -6.55 4.66
C ASP A 47 9.50 -5.04 4.35
N TYR A 48 8.38 -4.48 3.85
CA TYR A 48 8.29 -3.09 3.42
C TYR A 48 7.55 -2.18 4.41
N ILE A 49 6.76 -2.73 5.34
CA ILE A 49 5.81 -1.95 6.14
C ILE A 49 6.11 -2.07 7.63
N LEU A 50 7.01 -1.20 8.11
CA LEU A 50 7.52 -1.14 9.48
C LEU A 50 6.45 -0.99 10.57
N TYR A 51 5.33 -0.31 10.28
CA TYR A 51 4.27 0.00 11.25
C TYR A 51 2.96 -0.75 10.99
N GLY A 52 3.02 -1.78 10.14
CA GLY A 52 1.86 -2.55 9.72
C GLY A 52 0.80 -1.75 8.95
N PHE A 53 -0.14 -2.50 8.37
CA PHE A 53 -1.28 -1.92 7.68
C PHE A 53 -2.24 -1.21 8.63
N ALA A 54 -3.01 -0.27 8.10
CA ALA A 54 -4.23 0.16 8.78
C ALA A 54 -5.17 -1.06 8.87
N PRO A 55 -5.90 -1.27 9.98
CA PRO A 55 -6.82 -2.41 10.10
C PRO A 55 -7.76 -2.55 8.91
N ILE A 56 -8.31 -1.42 8.42
CA ILE A 56 -9.20 -1.40 7.27
C ILE A 56 -8.57 -1.87 5.95
N VAL A 57 -7.25 -1.70 5.80
CA VAL A 57 -6.50 -2.22 4.66
C VAL A 57 -6.19 -3.70 4.86
N GLN A 58 -5.80 -4.10 6.08
CA GLN A 58 -5.55 -5.50 6.40
C GLN A 58 -6.78 -6.37 6.15
N ASP A 59 -7.96 -5.92 6.59
CA ASP A 59 -9.22 -6.63 6.38
C ASP A 59 -9.54 -6.78 4.89
N TYR A 60 -9.36 -5.71 4.11
CA TYR A 60 -9.56 -5.75 2.66
C TYR A 60 -8.61 -6.72 1.96
N LEU A 61 -7.31 -6.68 2.29
CA LEU A 61 -6.31 -7.57 1.69
C LEU A 61 -6.58 -9.03 2.06
N THR A 62 -6.95 -9.32 3.30
CA THR A 62 -7.26 -10.68 3.78
C THR A 62 -8.44 -11.30 3.01
N VAL A 63 -9.43 -10.49 2.64
CA VAL A 63 -10.59 -10.96 1.85
C VAL A 63 -10.25 -11.08 0.36
N THR A 64 -9.41 -10.19 -0.17
CA THR A 64 -9.19 -10.05 -1.62
C THR A 64 -8.07 -10.94 -2.14
N LEU A 65 -7.06 -11.24 -1.32
CA LEU A 65 -5.83 -11.94 -1.72
C LEU A 65 -5.71 -13.34 -1.10
N GLN A 66 -6.84 -14.02 -0.88
CA GLN A 66 -6.84 -15.42 -0.40
C GLN A 66 -6.09 -16.37 -1.32
#